data_AF-A0A9E8KKF3-F1
#
_entry.id   AF-A0A9E8KKF3-F1
#
_cell.length_a   1.000
_cell.length_b   1.000
_cell.length_c   1.000
_cell.angle_alpha   90.00
_cell.angle_beta   90.00
_cell.angle_gamma   90.00
#
_symmetry.space_group_name_H-M   'P 1'
#
loop_
_entity.id
_entity.type
_entity.pdbx_description
1 polymer ?
#
loop_
_entity_poly.entity_id
_entity_poly.type
_entity_poly.pdbx_seq_one_letter_code
_entity_poly.pdbx_strand_id
1 'polypeptide(L)'
;MTAASVAAKANSFELVQSEIETTVKQAEKNLERFQENRESGEDLQNCIDFLNQLRGIFVLVEIQGGVLLCHEAVSLANEVPVGATDDKNNLLTTLNNALFILRRYIEYYKQSGEDHPELLLPIINELRVAIKNKPFPDSHFFEIDMTRKVDHCANFGQTENSEVTDFDKRARRLRHMYQIALLGIIREKNLDVSIKLLTRSALGLSKLCANTPLSGLWCLLAIVGQAIMDRQMETTKSRKRLLMKVERYTKELVYVGKVVTSKTAPDSITKELLYLLALSGSTNKEVIDILNAYGVEPLVLNEKDLVSHRKRLFGPGADVLRSLSGALLEEISQLKDKLDIIERGIDPDVTDFTVISSGLEKLTSTLVMLDLNQLAELASSQNTALKSWSEGGKPPSEEELISVANAVLNIEQAIKRFEDTGITPELDNSILVEQGVENSPYLSEAMIVVTDEAQSGITLTKRAITAFVESNWDKMHLANVNTTLNAVRGSMFIVGEGRLAAAISACADCIENELLEKESRPDESVLDTLADILTSLEYYIETISGRESVNTDLLALAEESLKSINYPVS
;
A
#
# COMPACT_ATOMS: atom_id res chain seq x y z
N MET A 1 -16.56 -16.96 5.91
CA MET A 1 -17.80 -16.20 5.61
C MET A 1 -18.17 -16.38 4.15
N THR A 2 -19.44 -16.56 3.78
CA THR A 2 -19.87 -16.73 2.38
C THR A 2 -19.83 -15.40 1.63
N ALA A 3 -19.40 -15.38 0.36
CA ALA A 3 -19.29 -14.17 -0.49
C ALA A 3 -20.55 -13.29 -0.52
N ALA A 4 -21.75 -13.88 -0.37
CA ALA A 4 -23.02 -13.14 -0.28
C ALA A 4 -23.14 -12.25 0.98
N SER A 5 -22.51 -12.64 2.10
CA SER A 5 -22.47 -11.84 3.33
C SER A 5 -21.53 -10.65 3.19
N VAL A 6 -20.41 -10.81 2.47
CA VAL A 6 -19.44 -9.74 2.23
C VAL A 6 -20.03 -8.69 1.29
N ALA A 7 -20.72 -9.10 0.22
CA ALA A 7 -21.40 -8.19 -0.71
C ALA A 7 -22.55 -7.40 -0.06
N ALA A 8 -23.33 -8.05 0.82
CA ALA A 8 -24.39 -7.35 1.56
C ALA A 8 -23.82 -6.33 2.56
N LYS A 9 -22.70 -6.65 3.22
CA LYS A 9 -21.98 -5.73 4.12
C LYS A 9 -21.40 -4.53 3.37
N ALA A 10 -20.77 -4.76 2.21
CA ALA A 10 -20.23 -3.69 1.37
C ALA A 10 -21.31 -2.68 0.94
N ASN A 11 -22.47 -3.15 0.47
CA ASN A 11 -23.59 -2.29 0.08
C ASN A 11 -24.19 -1.52 1.27
N SER A 12 -24.24 -2.14 2.46
CA SER A 12 -24.72 -1.46 3.67
C SER A 12 -23.75 -0.39 4.17
N PHE A 13 -22.44 -0.58 4.02
CA PHE A 13 -21.43 0.40 4.41
C PHE A 13 -21.43 1.62 3.50
N GLU A 14 -21.53 1.41 2.17
CA GLU A 14 -21.54 2.50 1.19
C GLU A 14 -22.71 3.48 1.41
N LEU A 15 -23.86 2.97 1.86
CA LEU A 15 -25.04 3.79 2.20
C LEU A 15 -24.84 4.66 3.45
N VAL A 16 -24.06 4.20 4.43
CA VAL A 16 -23.85 4.92 5.70
C VAL A 16 -22.50 5.66 5.72
N GLN A 17 -21.66 5.46 4.70
CA GLN A 17 -20.33 6.04 4.62
C GLN A 17 -20.33 7.57 4.75
N SER A 18 -21.16 8.26 3.97
CA SER A 18 -21.23 9.72 4.01
C SER A 18 -21.69 10.23 5.38
N GLU A 19 -22.54 9.46 6.06
CA GLU A 19 -22.97 9.77 7.43
C GLU A 19 -21.80 9.60 8.41
N ILE A 20 -21.08 8.47 8.35
CA ILE A 20 -19.90 8.21 9.20
C ILE A 20 -18.87 9.33 9.02
N GLU A 21 -18.50 9.67 7.79
CA GLU A 21 -17.50 10.72 7.51
C GLU A 21 -17.96 12.09 8.02
N THR A 22 -19.24 12.41 7.89
CA THR A 22 -19.81 13.66 8.41
C THR A 22 -19.78 13.68 9.94
N THR A 23 -20.19 12.58 10.59
CA THR A 23 -20.22 12.48 12.05
C THR A 23 -18.82 12.53 12.65
N VAL A 24 -17.81 11.88 12.02
CA VAL A 24 -16.41 12.00 12.46
C VAL A 24 -15.92 13.45 12.38
N LYS A 25 -16.15 14.14 11.25
CA LYS A 25 -15.77 15.57 11.10
C LYS A 25 -16.46 16.47 12.12
N GLN A 26 -17.72 16.17 12.45
CA GLN A 26 -18.45 16.90 13.49
C GLN A 26 -17.85 16.66 14.88
N ALA A 27 -17.48 15.42 15.22
CA ALA A 27 -16.79 15.11 16.47
C ALA A 27 -15.44 15.84 16.58
N GLU A 28 -14.62 15.81 15.53
CA GLU A 28 -13.33 16.51 15.45
C GLU A 28 -13.50 18.02 15.69
N LYS A 29 -14.41 18.66 14.94
CA LYS A 29 -14.65 20.11 15.04
C LYS A 29 -15.11 20.55 16.43
N ASN A 30 -15.97 19.76 17.09
CA ASN A 30 -16.40 20.08 18.45
C ASN A 30 -15.27 19.89 19.46
N LEU A 31 -14.42 18.86 19.27
CA LEU A 31 -13.25 18.67 20.11
C LEU A 31 -12.21 19.78 19.95
N GLU A 32 -11.98 20.27 18.72
CA GLU A 32 -11.12 21.43 18.44
C GLU A 32 -11.64 22.69 19.15
N ARG A 33 -12.94 22.98 19.04
CA ARG A 33 -13.57 24.10 19.74
C ARG A 33 -13.43 24.02 21.26
N PHE A 34 -13.59 22.83 21.82
CA PHE A 34 -13.35 22.61 23.25
C PHE A 34 -11.89 22.83 23.65
N GLN A 35 -10.93 22.48 22.78
CA GLN A 35 -9.50 22.73 23.02
C GLN A 35 -9.17 24.23 23.00
N GLU A 36 -9.81 25.00 22.11
CA GLU A 36 -9.73 26.47 22.07
C GLU A 36 -10.42 27.13 23.27
N ASN A 37 -11.58 26.63 23.68
CA ASN A 37 -12.38 27.14 24.79
C ASN A 37 -12.81 26.03 25.78
N ARG A 38 -11.95 25.77 26.77
CA ARG A 38 -12.13 24.67 27.74
C ARG A 38 -13.26 24.86 28.74
N GLU A 39 -13.87 26.04 28.79
CA GLU A 39 -15.04 26.31 29.64
C GLU A 39 -16.35 25.82 29.00
N SER A 40 -16.34 25.57 27.70
CA SER A 40 -17.50 25.12 26.94
C SER A 40 -17.75 23.62 27.11
N GLY A 41 -18.39 23.22 28.21
CA GLY A 41 -18.78 21.82 28.42
C GLY A 41 -19.73 21.26 27.34
N GLU A 42 -20.44 22.13 26.63
CA GLU A 42 -21.34 21.78 25.53
C GLU A 42 -20.58 21.17 24.33
N ASP A 43 -19.44 21.74 23.95
CA ASP A 43 -18.64 21.24 22.82
C ASP A 43 -18.10 19.83 23.11
N LEU A 44 -17.65 19.55 24.34
CA LEU A 44 -17.22 18.21 24.74
C LEU A 44 -18.39 17.22 24.75
N GLN A 45 -19.57 17.64 25.25
CA GLN A 45 -20.77 16.79 25.25
C GLN A 45 -21.22 16.45 23.82
N ASN A 46 -21.22 17.43 22.90
CA ASN A 46 -21.53 17.20 21.50
C ASN A 46 -20.55 16.19 20.86
N CYS A 47 -19.25 16.29 21.17
CA CYS A 47 -18.27 15.30 20.73
C CYS A 47 -18.58 13.89 21.24
N ILE A 48 -18.95 13.75 22.52
CA ILE A 48 -19.37 12.46 23.12
C ILE A 48 -20.61 11.91 22.41
N ASP A 49 -21.59 12.75 22.09
CA ASP A 49 -22.81 12.34 21.41
C ASP A 49 -22.53 11.82 19.99
N PHE A 50 -21.66 12.51 19.23
CA PHE A 50 -21.19 12.03 17.93
C PHE A 50 -20.40 10.72 18.01
N LEU A 51 -19.54 10.54 19.03
CA LEU A 51 -18.85 9.27 19.26
C LEU A 51 -19.82 8.12 19.58
N ASN A 52 -20.89 8.39 20.33
CA ASN A 52 -21.95 7.41 20.59
C ASN A 52 -22.76 7.09 19.32
N GLN A 53 -23.04 8.09 18.48
CA GLN A 53 -23.68 7.88 17.17
C GLN A 53 -22.81 6.99 16.27
N LEU A 54 -21.50 7.29 16.16
CA LEU A 54 -20.54 6.46 15.43
C LEU A 54 -20.50 5.03 15.96
N ARG A 55 -20.49 4.85 17.29
CA ARG A 55 -20.57 3.51 17.90
C ARG A 55 -21.83 2.78 17.43
N GLY A 56 -22.99 3.45 17.43
CA GLY A 56 -24.25 2.89 16.96
C GLY A 56 -24.18 2.45 15.49
N ILE A 57 -23.60 3.28 14.64
CA ILE A 57 -23.40 2.96 13.22
C ILE A 57 -22.47 1.74 13.06
N PHE A 58 -21.34 1.68 13.77
CA PHE A 58 -20.43 0.54 13.67
C PHE A 58 -21.02 -0.77 14.19
N VAL A 59 -21.92 -0.71 15.18
CA VAL A 59 -22.69 -1.91 15.61
C VAL A 59 -23.58 -2.40 14.46
N LEU A 60 -24.24 -1.50 13.74
CA LEU A 60 -25.12 -1.86 12.63
C LEU A 60 -24.36 -2.45 11.43
N VAL A 61 -23.16 -1.95 11.15
CA VAL A 61 -22.31 -2.42 10.04
C VAL A 61 -21.36 -3.55 10.46
N GLU A 62 -21.44 -4.00 11.72
CA GLU A 62 -20.61 -5.07 12.31
C GLU A 62 -19.09 -4.81 12.27
N ILE A 63 -18.67 -3.54 12.39
CA ILE A 63 -17.24 -3.16 12.45
C ILE A 63 -16.78 -3.21 13.91
N GLN A 64 -16.22 -4.35 14.34
CA GLN A 64 -15.97 -4.61 15.76
C GLN A 64 -14.93 -3.65 16.37
N GLY A 65 -13.87 -3.37 15.61
CA GLY A 65 -12.79 -2.49 16.06
C GLY A 65 -13.28 -1.06 16.26
N GLY A 66 -14.13 -0.56 15.37
CA GLY A 66 -14.74 0.76 15.46
C GLY A 66 -15.66 0.91 16.68
N VAL A 67 -16.48 -0.11 16.98
CA VAL A 67 -17.33 -0.13 18.18
C VAL A 67 -16.48 0.01 19.45
N LEU A 68 -15.42 -0.79 19.57
CA LEU A 68 -14.57 -0.78 20.76
C LEU A 68 -13.78 0.54 20.89
N LEU A 69 -13.29 1.08 19.77
CA LEU A 69 -12.59 2.37 19.75
C LEU A 69 -13.51 3.50 20.22
N CYS A 70 -14.73 3.61 19.70
CA CYS A 70 -15.69 4.62 20.13
C CYS A 70 -16.07 4.46 21.61
N HIS A 71 -16.22 3.21 22.09
CA HIS A 71 -16.51 2.95 23.51
C HIS A 71 -15.40 3.46 24.44
N GLU A 72 -14.14 3.16 24.14
CA GLU A 72 -13.00 3.64 24.94
C GLU A 72 -12.78 5.15 24.77
N ALA A 73 -13.05 5.71 23.59
CA ALA A 73 -12.95 7.15 23.34
C ALA A 73 -13.99 7.93 24.17
N VAL A 74 -15.24 7.46 24.23
CA VAL A 74 -16.28 8.02 25.11
C VAL A 74 -15.89 7.89 26.57
N SER A 75 -15.35 6.74 26.98
CA SER A 75 -14.88 6.52 28.35
C SER A 75 -13.78 7.52 28.74
N LEU A 76 -12.85 7.81 27.82
CA LEU A 76 -11.82 8.81 28.03
C LEU A 76 -12.36 10.24 28.04
N ALA A 77 -13.27 10.57 27.12
CA ALA A 77 -13.87 11.90 27.05
C ALA A 77 -14.63 12.26 28.33
N ASN A 78 -15.33 11.30 28.94
CA ASN A 78 -16.01 11.48 30.23
C ASN A 78 -15.06 11.75 31.42
N GLU A 79 -13.77 11.39 31.31
CA GLU A 79 -12.75 11.67 32.33
C GLU A 79 -12.10 13.05 32.18
N VAL A 80 -12.49 13.81 31.15
CA VAL A 80 -12.03 15.19 30.92
C VAL A 80 -13.01 16.16 31.61
N PRO A 81 -12.58 16.85 32.68
CA PRO A 81 -13.45 17.82 33.34
C PRO A 81 -13.61 19.10 32.51
N VAL A 82 -14.75 19.76 32.63
CA VAL A 82 -14.95 21.13 32.11
C VAL A 82 -14.00 22.08 32.84
N GLY A 83 -13.28 22.93 32.12
CA GLY A 83 -12.20 23.77 32.67
C GLY A 83 -10.89 23.00 32.94
N ALA A 84 -10.67 21.87 32.27
CA ALA A 84 -9.45 21.07 32.43
C ALA A 84 -8.17 21.91 32.24
N THR A 85 -7.33 21.94 33.27
CA THR A 85 -5.99 22.52 33.20
C THR A 85 -5.05 21.72 32.29
N ASP A 86 -3.87 22.26 31.99
CA ASP A 86 -2.89 21.65 31.08
C ASP A 86 -2.48 20.21 31.44
N ASP A 87 -2.68 19.80 32.70
CA ASP A 87 -2.42 18.44 33.19
C ASP A 87 -3.23 17.36 32.45
N LYS A 88 -4.29 17.74 31.74
CA LYS A 88 -5.16 16.84 30.98
C LYS A 88 -4.96 16.93 29.46
N ASN A 89 -3.97 17.70 28.98
CA ASN A 89 -3.66 17.83 27.54
C ASN A 89 -3.39 16.46 26.91
N ASN A 90 -2.73 15.56 27.63
CA ASN A 90 -2.48 14.19 27.17
C ASN A 90 -3.78 13.42 26.84
N LEU A 91 -4.87 13.63 27.60
CA LEU A 91 -6.16 12.97 27.31
C LEU A 91 -6.74 13.50 26.00
N LEU A 92 -6.76 14.82 25.84
CA LEU A 92 -7.28 15.47 24.64
C LEU A 92 -6.45 15.11 23.39
N THR A 93 -5.12 15.04 23.50
CA THR A 93 -4.25 14.56 22.42
C THR A 93 -4.54 13.09 22.07
N THR A 94 -4.74 12.22 23.07
CA THR A 94 -5.07 10.82 22.82
C THR A 94 -6.44 10.68 22.14
N LEU A 95 -7.42 11.52 22.52
CA LEU A 95 -8.74 11.54 21.89
C LEU A 95 -8.70 12.03 20.44
N ASN A 96 -7.93 13.10 20.16
CA ASN A 96 -7.67 13.58 18.80
C ASN A 96 -7.05 12.46 17.95
N ASN A 97 -6.02 11.79 18.48
CA ASN A 97 -5.38 10.67 17.78
C ASN A 97 -6.38 9.53 17.51
N ALA A 98 -7.30 9.25 18.43
CA ALA A 98 -8.32 8.23 18.23
C ALA A 98 -9.31 8.59 17.11
N LEU A 99 -9.77 9.84 17.05
CA LEU A 99 -10.64 10.31 15.96
C LEU A 99 -9.92 10.27 14.60
N PHE A 100 -8.66 10.71 14.57
CA PHE A 100 -7.82 10.65 13.38
C PHE A 100 -7.67 9.21 12.87
N ILE A 101 -7.28 8.27 13.75
CA ILE A 101 -7.13 6.85 13.37
C ILE A 101 -8.47 6.24 12.97
N LEU A 102 -9.57 6.63 13.62
CA LEU A 102 -10.90 6.16 13.25
C LEU A 102 -11.27 6.56 11.82
N ARG A 103 -11.06 7.84 11.45
CA ARG A 103 -11.27 8.32 10.08
C ARG A 103 -10.46 7.51 9.07
N ARG A 104 -9.19 7.27 9.36
CA ARG A 104 -8.31 6.51 8.47
C ARG A 104 -8.68 5.04 8.37
N TYR A 105 -9.23 4.48 9.45
CA TYR A 105 -9.72 3.11 9.44
C TYR A 105 -10.94 2.94 8.53
N ILE A 106 -11.81 3.94 8.48
CA ILE A 106 -12.96 4.00 7.56
C ILE A 106 -12.45 4.06 6.10
N GLU A 107 -11.45 4.89 5.82
CA GLU A 107 -10.81 4.96 4.49
C GLU A 107 -10.14 3.63 4.11
N TYR A 108 -9.45 2.99 5.06
CA TYR A 108 -8.85 1.66 4.89
C TYR A 108 -9.91 0.60 4.58
N TYR A 109 -10.99 0.53 5.36
CA TYR A 109 -12.08 -0.40 5.17
C TYR A 109 -12.78 -0.22 3.81
N LYS A 110 -12.91 1.03 3.34
CA LYS A 110 -13.44 1.34 2.00
C LYS A 110 -12.63 0.65 0.89
N GLN A 111 -11.31 0.62 1.05
CA GLN A 111 -10.40 0.06 0.04
C GLN A 111 -10.23 -1.45 0.16
N SER A 112 -10.15 -1.98 1.38
CA SER A 112 -9.93 -3.42 1.62
C SER A 112 -11.21 -4.24 1.52
N GLY A 113 -12.36 -3.67 1.88
CA GLY A 113 -13.63 -4.40 2.00
C GLY A 113 -13.69 -5.41 3.16
N GLU A 114 -12.65 -5.46 4.00
CA GLU A 114 -12.51 -6.41 5.12
C GLU A 114 -12.26 -5.67 6.46
N ASP A 115 -12.95 -6.11 7.51
CA ASP A 115 -12.79 -5.60 8.89
C ASP A 115 -11.61 -6.31 9.56
N HIS A 116 -10.62 -5.52 9.98
CA HIS A 116 -9.41 -5.97 10.67
C HIS A 116 -9.26 -5.27 12.02
N PRO A 117 -9.99 -5.70 13.06
CA PRO A 117 -10.07 -4.99 14.34
C PRO A 117 -8.74 -4.96 15.09
N GLU A 118 -7.84 -5.91 14.84
CA GLU A 118 -6.47 -5.98 15.37
C GLU A 118 -5.57 -4.80 14.99
N LEU A 119 -5.92 -4.06 13.93
CA LEU A 119 -5.23 -2.82 13.54
C LEU A 119 -5.52 -1.67 14.51
N LEU A 120 -6.70 -1.65 15.13
CA LEU A 120 -7.14 -0.61 16.06
C LEU A 120 -6.70 -0.86 17.51
N LEU A 121 -6.25 -2.08 17.86
CA LEU A 121 -5.82 -2.42 19.22
C LEU A 121 -4.78 -1.45 19.83
N PRO A 122 -3.76 -0.94 19.10
CA PRO A 122 -2.80 -0.01 19.67
C PRO A 122 -3.45 1.27 20.19
N ILE A 123 -4.29 1.94 19.38
CA ILE A 123 -4.95 3.19 19.77
C ILE A 123 -6.01 2.96 20.86
N ILE A 124 -6.73 1.84 20.80
CA ILE A 124 -7.65 1.40 21.87
C ILE A 124 -6.88 1.24 23.19
N ASN A 125 -5.71 0.63 23.15
CA ASN A 125 -4.87 0.46 24.33
C ASN A 125 -4.26 1.76 24.84
N GLU A 126 -3.97 2.72 23.97
CA GLU A 126 -3.54 4.08 24.36
C GLU A 126 -4.64 4.80 25.15
N LEU A 127 -5.87 4.81 24.63
CA LEU A 127 -7.04 5.37 25.33
C LEU A 127 -7.21 4.73 26.72
N ARG A 128 -7.13 3.40 26.80
CA ARG A 128 -7.25 2.67 28.07
C ARG A 128 -6.16 3.03 29.05
N VAL A 129 -4.90 3.07 28.60
CA VAL A 129 -3.76 3.39 29.46
C VAL A 129 -3.83 4.84 29.96
N ALA A 130 -4.34 5.77 29.13
CA ALA A 130 -4.50 7.17 29.49
C ALA A 130 -5.47 7.36 30.69
N ILE A 131 -6.53 6.55 30.78
CA ILE A 131 -7.44 6.48 31.93
C ILE A 131 -7.05 5.43 32.98
N LYS A 132 -5.81 4.91 32.94
CA LYS A 132 -5.25 3.91 33.87
C LYS A 132 -5.94 2.54 33.86
N ASN A 133 -6.68 2.22 32.80
CA ASN A 133 -7.21 0.89 32.57
C ASN A 133 -6.13 -0.08 32.07
N LYS A 134 -6.36 -1.39 32.31
CA LYS A 134 -5.46 -2.44 31.80
C LYS A 134 -5.63 -2.54 30.28
N PRO A 135 -4.53 -2.54 29.50
CA PRO A 135 -4.59 -2.74 28.06
C PRO A 135 -5.05 -4.17 27.75
N PHE A 136 -5.77 -4.31 26.64
CA PHE A 136 -6.14 -5.59 26.07
C PHE A 136 -4.90 -6.34 25.53
N PRO A 137 -4.90 -7.68 25.62
CA PRO A 137 -3.88 -8.49 24.98
C PRO A 137 -4.02 -8.47 23.46
N ASP A 138 -2.96 -8.81 22.73
CA ASP A 138 -3.00 -8.84 21.26
C ASP A 138 -4.01 -9.88 20.73
N SER A 139 -4.32 -10.92 21.51
CA SER A 139 -5.32 -11.96 21.19
C SER A 139 -6.76 -11.57 21.52
N HIS A 140 -7.06 -10.28 21.71
CA HIS A 140 -8.40 -9.81 22.14
C HIS A 140 -9.50 -10.24 21.17
N PHE A 141 -9.33 -9.96 19.88
CA PHE A 141 -10.26 -10.30 18.79
C PHE A 141 -10.10 -11.74 18.27
N PHE A 142 -9.18 -12.51 18.84
CA PHE A 142 -8.93 -13.87 18.41
C PHE A 142 -9.87 -14.82 19.14
N GLU A 143 -10.79 -15.50 18.45
CA GLU A 143 -11.71 -16.44 19.08
C GLU A 143 -11.20 -17.87 18.96
N ILE A 144 -11.06 -18.57 20.09
CA ILE A 144 -10.68 -19.99 20.12
C ILE A 144 -11.47 -20.71 21.20
N ASP A 145 -11.89 -21.94 20.89
CA ASP A 145 -12.42 -22.88 21.86
C ASP A 145 -11.31 -23.49 22.74
N MET A 146 -11.19 -22.94 23.96
CA MET A 146 -10.22 -23.40 24.95
C MET A 146 -10.64 -24.69 25.68
N THR A 147 -11.84 -25.23 25.42
CA THR A 147 -12.30 -26.47 26.08
C THR A 147 -11.60 -27.73 25.54
N ARG A 148 -11.00 -27.64 24.36
CA ARG A 148 -10.25 -28.73 23.73
C ARG A 148 -8.94 -29.01 24.45
N LYS A 149 -8.76 -30.25 24.89
CA LYS A 149 -7.49 -30.72 25.46
C LYS A 149 -6.57 -31.15 24.32
N VAL A 150 -5.52 -30.36 24.10
CA VAL A 150 -4.49 -30.62 23.10
C VAL A 150 -3.17 -30.94 23.80
N ASP A 151 -2.46 -31.95 23.31
CA ASP A 151 -1.09 -32.23 23.75
C ASP A 151 -0.11 -31.36 22.96
N HIS A 152 0.33 -30.26 23.56
CA HIS A 152 1.31 -29.36 22.94
C HIS A 152 2.71 -29.98 22.81
N CYS A 153 2.98 -31.11 23.47
CA CYS A 153 4.27 -31.76 23.47
C CYS A 153 4.41 -32.91 22.47
N ALA A 154 3.34 -33.24 21.72
CA ALA A 154 3.31 -34.37 20.78
C ALA A 154 4.50 -34.38 19.80
N ASN A 155 4.97 -33.19 19.39
CA ASN A 155 6.06 -33.03 18.42
C ASN A 155 7.47 -33.15 19.03
N PHE A 156 7.61 -33.09 20.36
CA PHE A 156 8.92 -33.07 21.03
C PHE A 156 9.47 -34.46 21.38
N GLY A 157 8.77 -35.53 20.98
CA GLY A 157 9.11 -36.91 21.31
C GLY A 157 8.88 -37.25 22.78
N GLN A 158 8.67 -38.54 23.09
CA GLN A 158 8.56 -38.97 24.49
C GLN A 158 9.90 -38.75 25.20
N THR A 159 9.89 -37.92 26.24
CA THR A 159 11.08 -37.71 27.07
C THR A 159 11.23 -38.94 27.96
N GLU A 160 12.34 -39.69 27.83
CA GLU A 160 12.64 -40.82 28.71
C GLU A 160 12.52 -40.41 30.18
N ASN A 161 11.82 -41.23 30.97
CA ASN A 161 11.66 -41.10 32.43
C ASN A 161 13.00 -41.28 33.15
N SER A 162 13.94 -40.36 32.97
CA SER A 162 15.09 -40.25 33.85
C SER A 162 14.62 -39.57 35.14
N GLU A 163 14.70 -40.28 36.26
CA GLU A 163 14.50 -39.67 37.58
C GLU A 163 15.43 -38.45 37.70
N VAL A 164 14.82 -37.25 37.78
CA VAL A 164 15.58 -36.01 37.89
C VAL A 164 16.10 -35.90 39.33
N THR A 165 17.28 -36.45 39.57
CA THR A 165 17.97 -36.43 40.89
C THR A 165 18.31 -35.02 41.39
N ASP A 166 18.33 -34.03 40.50
CA ASP A 166 18.72 -32.63 40.76
C ASP A 166 17.68 -31.61 40.24
N PHE A 167 16.38 -31.80 40.58
CA PHE A 167 15.29 -30.94 40.10
C PHE A 167 15.56 -29.44 40.39
N ASP A 168 15.90 -29.10 41.63
CA ASP A 168 16.08 -27.71 42.05
C ASP A 168 17.26 -27.02 41.35
N LYS A 169 18.38 -27.73 41.19
CA LYS A 169 19.56 -27.19 40.49
C LYS A 169 19.25 -26.93 39.02
N ARG A 170 18.56 -27.88 38.35
CA ARG A 170 18.15 -27.73 36.95
C ARG A 170 17.12 -26.61 36.79
N ALA A 171 16.12 -26.53 37.67
CA ALA A 171 15.11 -25.47 37.67
C ALA A 171 15.77 -24.07 37.79
N ARG A 172 16.73 -23.91 38.73
CA ARG A 172 17.48 -22.65 38.89
C ARG A 172 18.26 -22.27 37.66
N ARG A 173 18.98 -23.23 37.04
CA ARG A 173 19.75 -23.00 35.82
C ARG A 173 18.85 -22.59 34.64
N LEU A 174 17.73 -23.29 34.43
CA LEU A 174 16.79 -23.00 33.36
C LEU A 174 16.09 -21.66 33.56
N ARG A 175 15.66 -21.34 34.79
CA ARG A 175 15.13 -20.02 35.12
C ARG A 175 16.15 -18.92 34.87
N HIS A 176 17.40 -19.10 35.28
CA HIS A 176 18.45 -18.10 35.02
C HIS A 176 18.63 -17.86 33.51
N MET A 177 18.64 -18.94 32.72
CA MET A 177 18.69 -18.87 31.26
C MET A 177 17.47 -18.12 30.67
N TYR A 178 16.27 -18.38 31.19
CA TYR A 178 15.06 -17.64 30.83
C TYR A 178 15.16 -16.15 31.16
N GLN A 179 15.71 -15.80 32.32
CA GLN A 179 15.85 -14.40 32.75
C GLN A 179 16.85 -13.62 31.90
N ILE A 180 17.98 -14.23 31.54
CA ILE A 180 18.94 -13.60 30.62
C ILE A 180 18.28 -13.36 29.26
N ALA A 181 17.57 -14.35 28.74
CA ALA A 181 16.83 -14.25 27.48
C ALA A 181 15.77 -13.13 27.53
N LEU A 182 14.95 -13.11 28.57
CA LEU A 182 13.91 -12.10 28.77
C LEU A 182 14.49 -10.69 28.89
N LEU A 183 15.60 -10.51 29.62
CA LEU A 183 16.27 -9.22 29.72
C LEU A 183 16.83 -8.75 28.38
N GLY A 184 17.37 -9.66 27.57
CA GLY A 184 17.82 -9.36 26.21
C GLY A 184 16.67 -8.90 25.31
N ILE A 185 15.51 -9.58 25.38
CA ILE A 185 14.29 -9.21 24.64
C ILE A 185 13.74 -7.86 25.12
N ILE A 186 13.66 -7.62 26.44
CA ILE A 186 13.14 -6.36 26.99
C ILE A 186 14.00 -5.18 26.55
N ARG A 187 15.34 -5.35 26.57
CA ARG A 187 16.32 -4.33 26.21
C ARG A 187 16.63 -4.27 24.71
N GLU A 188 16.00 -5.13 23.90
CA GLU A 188 16.21 -5.23 22.46
C GLU A 188 17.69 -5.42 22.06
N LYS A 189 18.41 -6.25 22.83
CA LYS A 189 19.83 -6.56 22.58
C LYS A 189 19.99 -8.00 22.11
N ASN A 190 20.64 -8.20 20.97
CA ASN A 190 20.91 -9.52 20.39
C ASN A 190 19.64 -10.39 20.38
N LEU A 191 18.58 -9.91 19.72
CA LEU A 191 17.25 -10.53 19.75
C LEU A 191 17.30 -12.01 19.35
N ASP A 192 17.99 -12.36 18.28
CA ASP A 192 18.15 -13.74 17.82
C ASP A 192 18.72 -14.66 18.90
N VAL A 193 19.79 -14.22 19.57
CA VAL A 193 20.43 -14.97 20.65
C VAL A 193 19.48 -15.10 21.84
N SER A 194 18.79 -14.01 22.17
CA SER A 194 17.85 -13.96 23.29
C SER A 194 16.64 -14.89 23.06
N ILE A 195 16.07 -14.90 21.85
CA ILE A 195 14.97 -15.80 21.48
C ILE A 195 15.44 -17.25 21.45
N LYS A 196 16.61 -17.55 20.87
CA LYS A 196 17.20 -18.91 20.92
C LYS A 196 17.39 -19.40 22.36
N LEU A 197 17.84 -18.51 23.25
CA LEU A 197 18.05 -18.83 24.66
C LEU A 197 16.71 -19.06 25.39
N LEU A 198 15.69 -18.27 25.08
CA LEU A 198 14.31 -18.44 25.57
C LEU A 198 13.76 -19.81 25.15
N THR A 199 13.82 -20.13 23.85
CA THR A 199 13.37 -21.42 23.29
C THR A 199 14.09 -22.59 23.93
N ARG A 200 15.42 -22.51 24.08
CA ARG A 200 16.22 -23.55 24.75
C ARG A 200 15.81 -23.72 26.21
N SER A 201 15.42 -22.64 26.89
CA SER A 201 14.97 -22.70 28.28
C SER A 201 13.61 -23.37 28.38
N ALA A 202 12.69 -23.00 27.50
CA ALA A 202 11.39 -23.64 27.36
C ALA A 202 11.52 -25.15 27.11
N LEU A 203 12.36 -25.58 26.16
CA LEU A 203 12.63 -27.00 25.91
C LEU A 203 13.26 -27.74 27.11
N GLY A 204 14.11 -27.06 27.89
CA GLY A 204 14.65 -27.64 29.12
C GLY A 204 13.58 -27.78 30.21
N LEU A 205 12.68 -26.81 30.32
CA LEU A 205 11.59 -26.80 31.28
C LEU A 205 10.49 -27.80 30.92
N SER A 206 10.22 -28.04 29.63
CA SER A 206 9.28 -29.09 29.20
C SER A 206 9.77 -30.47 29.64
N LYS A 207 11.06 -30.78 29.43
CA LYS A 207 11.70 -32.02 29.89
C LYS A 207 11.70 -32.14 31.42
N LEU A 208 11.91 -31.03 32.14
CA LEU A 208 11.87 -31.01 33.60
C LEU A 208 10.46 -31.27 34.16
N CYS A 209 9.43 -30.83 33.44
CA CYS A 209 8.01 -31.01 33.79
C CYS A 209 7.37 -32.19 33.06
N ALA A 210 8.14 -33.13 32.52
CA ALA A 210 7.62 -34.22 31.69
C ALA A 210 6.46 -34.97 32.39
N ASN A 211 5.46 -35.38 31.61
CA ASN A 211 4.25 -36.07 32.07
C ASN A 211 3.37 -35.27 33.05
N THR A 212 3.52 -33.94 33.09
CA THR A 212 2.66 -33.05 33.90
C THR A 212 2.03 -31.96 33.04
N PRO A 213 0.86 -31.40 33.43
CA PRO A 213 0.15 -30.42 32.60
C PRO A 213 0.96 -29.16 32.28
N LEU A 214 1.87 -28.73 33.16
CA LEU A 214 2.68 -27.54 32.93
C LEU A 214 3.71 -27.73 31.80
N SER A 215 4.04 -28.97 31.41
CA SER A 215 4.91 -29.23 30.25
C SER A 215 4.36 -28.65 28.95
N GLY A 216 3.03 -28.67 28.77
CA GLY A 216 2.37 -28.15 27.57
C GLY A 216 2.65 -26.66 27.34
N LEU A 217 2.66 -25.85 28.40
CA LEU A 217 3.03 -24.43 28.33
C LEU A 217 4.45 -24.24 27.77
N TRP A 218 5.40 -25.05 28.23
CA TRP A 218 6.80 -24.95 27.82
C TRP A 218 7.02 -25.44 26.39
N CYS A 219 6.32 -26.51 25.99
CA CYS A 219 6.31 -26.97 24.61
C CYS A 219 5.73 -25.90 23.68
N LEU A 220 4.59 -25.33 24.02
CA LEU A 220 3.97 -24.25 23.25
C LEU A 220 4.87 -23.01 23.16
N LEU A 221 5.49 -22.60 24.28
CA LEU A 221 6.43 -21.48 24.27
C LEU A 221 7.67 -21.74 23.39
N ALA A 222 8.16 -22.98 23.35
CA ALA A 222 9.29 -23.33 22.49
C ALA A 222 8.93 -23.18 21.00
N ILE A 223 7.75 -23.66 20.60
CA ILE A 223 7.26 -23.55 19.22
C ILE A 223 7.04 -22.08 18.85
N VAL A 224 6.45 -21.28 19.75
CA VAL A 224 6.30 -19.83 19.56
C VAL A 224 7.66 -19.15 19.42
N GLY A 225 8.65 -19.52 20.24
CA GLY A 225 9.99 -18.97 20.15
C GLY A 225 10.68 -19.29 18.82
N GLN A 226 10.47 -20.48 18.26
CA GLN A 226 10.93 -20.83 16.91
C GLN A 226 10.20 -20.01 15.83
N ALA A 227 8.87 -19.93 15.90
CA ALA A 227 8.07 -19.17 14.94
C ALA A 227 8.45 -17.68 14.90
N ILE A 228 8.69 -17.06 16.07
CA ILE A 228 9.15 -15.67 16.18
C ILE A 228 10.49 -15.49 15.47
N MET A 229 11.42 -16.43 15.62
CA MET A 229 12.75 -16.37 15.00
C MET A 229 12.68 -16.58 13.49
N ASP A 230 11.95 -17.59 13.03
CA ASP A 230 11.83 -17.96 11.62
C ASP A 230 11.12 -16.87 10.81
N ARG A 231 10.11 -16.22 11.40
CA ARG A 231 9.29 -15.19 10.75
C ARG A 231 9.73 -13.77 11.09
N GLN A 232 10.79 -13.60 11.89
CA GLN A 232 11.33 -12.32 12.35
C GLN A 232 10.25 -11.40 12.95
N MET A 233 9.42 -11.94 13.85
CA MET A 233 8.29 -11.21 14.42
C MET A 233 8.74 -10.13 15.42
N GLU A 234 8.02 -9.01 15.49
CA GLU A 234 8.40 -7.87 16.33
C GLU A 234 8.24 -8.15 17.84
N THR A 235 9.12 -7.60 18.67
CA THR A 235 8.99 -7.75 20.13
C THR A 235 8.15 -6.63 20.74
N THR A 236 6.83 -6.67 20.55
CA THR A 236 5.88 -5.64 21.05
C THR A 236 5.84 -5.56 22.58
N LYS A 237 5.33 -4.43 23.12
CA LYS A 237 5.12 -4.25 24.58
C LYS A 237 4.21 -5.33 25.18
N SER A 238 3.16 -5.77 24.45
CA SER A 238 2.29 -6.87 24.86
C SER A 238 3.04 -8.20 24.94
N ARG A 239 3.84 -8.54 23.92
CA ARG A 239 4.65 -9.77 23.91
C ARG A 239 5.67 -9.80 25.05
N LYS A 240 6.36 -8.67 25.31
CA LYS A 240 7.24 -8.53 26.48
C LYS A 240 6.49 -8.80 27.79
N ARG A 241 5.27 -8.27 27.94
CA ARG A 241 4.41 -8.52 29.11
C ARG A 241 3.98 -9.98 29.21
N LEU A 242 3.63 -10.63 28.11
CA LEU A 242 3.33 -12.06 28.06
C LEU A 242 4.53 -12.89 28.59
N LEU A 243 5.73 -12.63 28.07
CA LEU A 243 6.94 -13.34 28.52
C LEU A 243 7.27 -13.07 30.00
N MET A 244 6.97 -11.88 30.52
CA MET A 244 7.06 -11.58 31.95
C MET A 244 6.00 -12.33 32.78
N LYS A 245 4.78 -12.49 32.28
CA LYS A 245 3.74 -13.33 32.93
C LYS A 245 4.21 -14.79 33.00
N VAL A 246 4.83 -15.29 31.92
CA VAL A 246 5.35 -16.68 31.86
C VAL A 246 6.54 -16.88 32.80
N GLU A 247 7.42 -15.88 33.02
CA GLU A 247 8.53 -15.97 33.99
C GLU A 247 8.04 -16.33 35.40
N ARG A 248 6.84 -15.90 35.79
CA ARG A 248 6.26 -16.22 37.10
C ARG A 248 6.19 -17.73 37.34
N TYR A 249 5.93 -18.53 36.31
CA TYR A 249 5.91 -19.99 36.42
C TYR A 249 7.32 -20.58 36.58
N THR A 250 8.32 -20.01 35.90
CA THR A 250 9.73 -20.38 36.16
C THR A 250 10.14 -20.07 37.60
N LYS A 251 9.66 -18.95 38.15
CA LYS A 251 9.89 -18.54 39.53
C LYS A 251 9.25 -19.52 40.52
N GLU A 252 7.99 -19.88 40.30
CA GLU A 252 7.28 -20.85 41.13
C GLU A 252 7.96 -22.23 41.10
N LEU A 253 8.40 -22.70 39.93
CA LEU A 253 9.16 -23.96 39.80
C LEU A 253 10.43 -23.98 40.67
N VAL A 254 11.10 -22.84 40.85
CA VAL A 254 12.33 -22.76 41.66
C VAL A 254 12.06 -22.65 43.16
N TYR A 255 11.00 -21.95 43.59
CA TYR A 255 10.75 -21.67 45.01
C TYR A 255 9.80 -22.66 45.67
N VAL A 256 8.80 -23.15 44.93
CA VAL A 256 7.79 -24.10 45.43
C VAL A 256 8.15 -25.54 45.04
N GLY A 257 8.97 -25.72 44.00
CA GLY A 257 9.51 -27.02 43.60
C GLY A 257 8.54 -27.84 42.76
N LYS A 258 8.72 -29.17 42.80
CA LYS A 258 8.05 -30.13 41.88
C LYS A 258 6.52 -30.09 41.94
N VAL A 259 5.91 -29.67 43.04
CA VAL A 259 4.44 -29.59 43.18
C VAL A 259 3.80 -28.71 42.10
N VAL A 260 4.48 -27.64 41.68
CA VAL A 260 3.99 -26.69 40.67
C VAL A 260 3.80 -27.32 39.29
N THR A 261 4.54 -28.38 38.96
CA THR A 261 4.45 -29.07 37.66
C THR A 261 3.04 -29.61 37.38
N SER A 262 2.28 -29.94 38.43
CA SER A 262 0.89 -30.40 38.32
C SER A 262 -0.12 -29.30 37.93
N LYS A 263 0.26 -28.02 37.98
CA LYS A 263 -0.63 -26.89 37.63
C LYS A 263 -0.83 -26.82 36.11
N THR A 264 -2.03 -26.42 35.70
CA THR A 264 -2.33 -26.05 34.32
C THR A 264 -2.02 -24.57 34.08
N ALA A 265 -1.54 -24.23 32.89
CA ALA A 265 -1.38 -22.84 32.50
C ALA A 265 -2.77 -22.19 32.31
N PRO A 266 -2.93 -20.90 32.66
CA PRO A 266 -4.17 -20.18 32.41
C PRO A 266 -4.46 -20.06 30.92
N ASP A 267 -5.72 -20.22 30.56
CA ASP A 267 -6.19 -20.13 29.17
C ASP A 267 -5.82 -18.80 28.52
N SER A 268 -5.75 -17.70 29.28
CA SER A 268 -5.31 -16.40 28.75
C SER A 268 -3.89 -16.44 28.17
N ILE A 269 -2.96 -17.16 28.82
CA ILE A 269 -1.56 -17.27 28.35
C ILE A 269 -1.51 -18.19 27.14
N THR A 270 -2.20 -19.33 27.21
CA THR A 270 -2.27 -20.28 26.09
C THR A 270 -2.88 -19.63 24.86
N LYS A 271 -3.98 -18.87 25.02
CA LYS A 271 -4.63 -18.10 23.95
C LYS A 271 -3.69 -17.06 23.34
N GLU A 272 -2.97 -16.29 24.16
CA GLU A 272 -1.96 -15.32 23.68
C GLU A 272 -0.83 -16.02 22.89
N LEU A 273 -0.36 -17.19 23.33
CA LEU A 273 0.68 -17.95 22.61
C LEU A 273 0.17 -18.56 21.30
N LEU A 274 -1.06 -19.11 21.28
CA LEU A 274 -1.71 -19.62 20.06
C LEU A 274 -1.94 -18.51 19.05
N TYR A 275 -2.31 -17.31 19.50
CA TYR A 275 -2.44 -16.14 18.64
C TYR A 275 -1.13 -15.81 17.92
N LEU A 276 0.01 -15.86 18.63
CA LEU A 276 1.32 -15.63 18.00
C LEU A 276 1.65 -16.69 16.95
N LEU A 277 1.23 -17.95 17.15
CA LEU A 277 1.38 -19.00 16.14
C LEU A 277 0.52 -18.72 14.91
N ALA A 278 -0.75 -18.37 15.10
CA ALA A 278 -1.66 -18.07 13.98
C ALA A 278 -1.20 -16.82 13.21
N LEU A 279 -0.71 -15.79 13.90
CA LEU A 279 -0.18 -14.55 13.33
C LEU A 279 1.17 -14.74 12.61
N SER A 280 1.94 -15.75 12.99
CA SER A 280 3.23 -16.02 12.35
C SER A 280 3.11 -16.39 10.86
N GLY A 281 1.94 -16.88 10.43
CA GLY A 281 1.76 -17.43 9.08
C GLY A 281 2.72 -18.60 8.77
N SER A 282 3.24 -19.26 9.81
CA SER A 282 4.27 -20.28 9.63
C SER A 282 3.70 -21.58 9.06
N THR A 283 4.37 -22.09 8.02
CA THR A 283 4.07 -23.37 7.38
C THR A 283 4.79 -24.56 8.02
N ASN A 284 5.48 -24.34 9.15
CA ASN A 284 6.15 -25.41 9.89
C ASN A 284 5.11 -26.43 10.38
N LYS A 285 5.39 -27.73 10.17
CA LYS A 285 4.49 -28.82 10.56
C LYS A 285 4.03 -28.72 12.01
N GLU A 286 4.94 -28.40 12.92
CA GLU A 286 4.64 -28.29 14.35
C GLU A 286 3.62 -27.19 14.67
N VAL A 287 3.64 -26.09 13.93
CA VAL A 287 2.71 -24.96 14.07
C VAL A 287 1.34 -25.36 13.53
N ILE A 288 1.31 -25.93 12.33
CA ILE A 288 0.08 -26.38 11.67
C ILE A 288 -0.63 -27.45 12.51
N ASP A 289 0.09 -28.44 13.04
CA ASP A 289 -0.48 -29.52 13.83
C ASP A 289 -1.18 -28.99 15.09
N ILE A 290 -0.59 -27.99 15.77
CA ILE A 290 -1.20 -27.35 16.95
C ILE A 290 -2.41 -26.52 16.56
N LEU A 291 -2.31 -25.68 15.52
CA LEU A 291 -3.43 -24.84 15.08
C LEU A 291 -4.63 -25.72 14.64
N ASN A 292 -4.39 -26.80 13.90
CA ASN A 292 -5.40 -27.77 13.51
C ASN A 292 -6.04 -28.47 14.71
N ALA A 293 -5.27 -28.79 15.76
CA ALA A 293 -5.81 -29.40 16.97
C ALA A 293 -6.82 -28.47 17.70
N TYR A 294 -6.61 -27.15 17.60
CA TYR A 294 -7.57 -26.15 18.09
C TYR A 294 -8.66 -25.79 17.07
N GLY A 295 -8.59 -26.31 15.83
CA GLY A 295 -9.52 -25.98 14.76
C GLY A 295 -9.38 -24.53 14.27
N VAL A 296 -8.17 -23.99 14.33
CA VAL A 296 -7.84 -22.62 13.94
C VAL A 296 -6.96 -22.65 12.70
N GLU A 297 -7.27 -21.82 11.72
CA GLU A 297 -6.42 -21.62 10.54
C GLU A 297 -5.42 -20.48 10.80
N PRO A 298 -4.26 -20.45 10.12
CA PRO A 298 -3.40 -19.27 10.11
C PRO A 298 -4.19 -18.01 9.72
N LEU A 299 -3.85 -16.88 10.33
CA LEU A 299 -4.53 -15.61 10.06
C LEU A 299 -4.23 -15.15 8.62
N VAL A 300 -5.23 -14.53 7.98
CA VAL A 300 -5.09 -13.95 6.63
C VAL A 300 -4.02 -12.86 6.63
N LEU A 301 -4.05 -11.97 7.62
CA LEU A 301 -2.99 -11.00 7.87
C LEU A 301 -1.93 -11.61 8.78
N ASN A 302 -0.76 -11.91 8.20
CA ASN A 302 0.39 -12.32 9.00
C ASN A 302 1.08 -11.09 9.64
N GLU A 303 2.07 -11.35 10.49
CA GLU A 303 2.83 -10.29 11.18
C GLU A 303 3.35 -9.18 10.25
N LYS A 304 3.91 -9.52 9.10
CA LYS A 304 4.52 -8.53 8.19
C LYS A 304 3.45 -7.64 7.58
N ASP A 305 2.36 -8.25 7.11
CA ASP A 305 1.22 -7.52 6.55
C ASP A 305 0.58 -6.63 7.60
N LEU A 306 0.42 -7.14 8.83
CA LEU A 306 -0.13 -6.37 9.95
C LEU A 306 0.73 -5.14 10.28
N VAL A 307 2.06 -5.28 10.27
CA VAL A 307 2.98 -4.15 10.48
C VAL A 307 2.87 -3.15 9.33
N SER A 308 2.81 -3.61 8.08
CA SER A 308 2.65 -2.74 6.91
C SER A 308 1.33 -1.95 6.95
N HIS A 309 0.22 -2.63 7.20
CA HIS A 309 -1.09 -2.00 7.35
C HIS A 309 -1.14 -1.03 8.54
N ARG A 310 -0.47 -1.32 9.65
CA ARG A 310 -0.33 -0.36 10.77
C ARG A 310 0.48 0.87 10.36
N LYS A 311 1.63 0.71 9.71
CA LYS A 311 2.39 1.88 9.22
C LYS A 311 1.54 2.75 8.32
N ARG A 312 0.74 2.13 7.44
CA ARG A 312 -0.24 2.85 6.64
C ARG A 312 -1.25 3.57 7.51
N LEU A 313 -1.92 2.90 8.46
CA LEU A 313 -2.98 3.48 9.30
C LEU A 313 -2.49 4.57 10.28
N PHE A 314 -1.24 4.51 10.73
CA PHE A 314 -0.64 5.46 11.67
C PHE A 314 0.29 6.49 11.02
N GLY A 315 0.55 6.40 9.71
CA GLY A 315 1.37 7.35 8.93
C GLY A 315 0.69 8.69 8.59
N PRO A 316 1.21 9.51 7.67
CA PRO A 316 0.55 10.73 7.22
C PRO A 316 -0.79 10.46 6.51
N GLY A 317 -1.78 11.36 6.65
CA GLY A 317 -3.08 11.22 6.00
C GLY A 317 -3.02 11.33 4.46
N ALA A 318 -4.01 10.80 3.75
CA ALA A 318 -4.04 10.77 2.28
C ALA A 318 -3.94 12.18 1.65
N ASP A 319 -4.57 13.18 2.26
CA ASP A 319 -4.49 14.57 1.79
C ASP A 319 -3.06 15.15 1.89
N VAL A 320 -2.34 14.78 2.95
CA VAL A 320 -0.93 15.18 3.15
C VAL A 320 -0.03 14.46 2.15
N LEU A 321 -0.25 13.15 1.95
CA LEU A 321 0.48 12.37 0.97
C LEU A 321 0.24 12.87 -0.45
N ARG A 322 -0.98 13.26 -0.80
CA ARG A 322 -1.32 13.88 -2.10
C ARG A 322 -0.62 15.22 -2.27
N SER A 323 -0.68 16.10 -1.27
CA SER A 323 0.01 17.39 -1.33
C SER A 323 1.52 17.23 -1.46
N LEU A 324 2.11 16.27 -0.75
CA LEU A 324 3.54 15.99 -0.79
C LEU A 324 3.95 15.33 -2.12
N SER A 325 3.16 14.38 -2.61
CA SER A 325 3.33 13.75 -3.92
C SER A 325 3.28 14.81 -5.03
N GLY A 326 2.29 15.70 -5.00
CA GLY A 326 2.18 16.81 -5.95
C GLY A 326 3.43 17.70 -5.96
N ALA A 327 3.93 18.10 -4.78
CA ALA A 327 5.15 18.90 -4.68
C ALA A 327 6.39 18.16 -5.22
N LEU A 328 6.53 16.86 -4.93
CA LEU A 328 7.62 16.03 -5.45
C LEU A 328 7.54 15.82 -6.97
N LEU A 329 6.33 15.63 -7.50
CA LEU A 329 6.11 15.48 -8.95
C LEU A 329 6.43 16.78 -9.69
N GLU A 330 6.12 17.95 -9.11
CA GLU A 330 6.55 19.24 -9.65
C GLU A 330 8.08 19.36 -9.69
N GLU A 331 8.79 18.98 -8.62
CA GLU A 331 10.26 18.99 -8.60
C GLU A 331 10.86 18.03 -9.65
N ILE A 332 10.27 16.85 -9.82
CA ILE A 332 10.68 15.87 -10.84
C ILE A 332 10.41 16.39 -12.25
N SER A 333 9.27 17.04 -12.49
CA SER A 333 8.96 17.63 -13.79
C SER A 333 10.01 18.66 -14.18
N GLN A 334 10.42 19.52 -13.25
CA GLN A 334 11.49 20.50 -13.48
C GLN A 334 12.83 19.83 -13.80
N LEU A 335 13.15 18.70 -13.16
CA LEU A 335 14.35 17.91 -13.47
C LEU A 335 14.28 17.29 -14.88
N LYS A 336 13.12 16.75 -15.28
CA LYS A 336 12.90 16.16 -16.61
C LYS A 336 13.02 17.21 -17.72
N ASP A 337 12.40 18.37 -17.54
CA ASP A 337 12.47 19.47 -18.53
C ASP A 337 13.91 19.90 -18.76
N LYS A 338 14.71 19.95 -17.68
CA LYS A 338 16.14 20.27 -17.76
C LYS A 338 16.96 19.18 -18.43
N LEU A 339 16.65 17.91 -18.20
CA LEU A 339 17.32 16.79 -18.85
C LEU A 339 17.02 16.76 -20.36
N ASP A 340 15.78 17.03 -20.76
CA ASP A 340 15.34 17.12 -22.17
C ASP A 340 16.04 18.27 -22.91
N ILE A 341 16.25 19.43 -22.25
CA ILE A 341 17.03 20.54 -22.83
C ILE A 341 18.46 20.11 -23.16
N ILE A 342 19.10 19.33 -22.28
CA ILE A 342 20.48 18.82 -22.49
C ILE A 342 20.50 17.79 -23.62
N GLU A 343 19.50 16.90 -23.68
CA GLU A 343 19.38 15.89 -24.74
C GLU A 343 19.24 16.52 -26.14
N ARG A 344 18.49 17.62 -26.26
CA ARG A 344 18.26 18.33 -27.53
C ARG A 344 19.50 19.06 -28.08
N GLY A 345 20.65 19.00 -27.40
CA GLY A 345 21.91 19.53 -27.90
C GLY A 345 21.99 21.06 -27.93
N ILE A 346 21.17 21.75 -27.13
CA ILE A 346 21.37 23.17 -26.85
C ILE A 346 22.56 23.24 -25.90
N ASP A 347 23.68 23.82 -26.36
CA ASP A 347 24.99 23.85 -25.69
C ASP A 347 24.83 24.00 -24.17
N PRO A 348 24.97 22.90 -23.39
CA PRO A 348 24.56 22.90 -21.99
C PRO A 348 25.53 23.78 -21.21
N ASP A 349 25.03 24.90 -20.71
CA ASP A 349 25.83 25.76 -19.87
C ASP A 349 26.17 24.97 -18.59
N VAL A 350 27.39 25.10 -18.07
CA VAL A 350 27.86 24.34 -16.88
C VAL A 350 26.91 24.52 -15.68
N THR A 351 26.15 25.61 -15.70
CA THR A 351 25.10 25.95 -14.75
C THR A 351 23.93 24.95 -14.75
N ASP A 352 23.52 24.37 -15.88
CA ASP A 352 22.37 23.44 -15.94
C ASP A 352 22.66 22.11 -15.22
N PHE A 353 23.88 21.57 -15.32
CA PHE A 353 24.28 20.38 -14.53
C PHE A 353 24.26 20.66 -13.03
N THR A 354 24.71 21.84 -12.60
CA THR A 354 24.67 22.19 -11.17
C THR A 354 23.24 22.32 -10.65
N VAL A 355 22.31 22.80 -11.48
CA VAL A 355 20.89 22.90 -11.13
C VAL A 355 20.28 21.50 -10.98
N ILE A 356 20.49 20.60 -11.95
CA ILE A 356 20.00 19.21 -11.88
C ILE A 356 20.57 18.49 -10.66
N SER A 357 21.87 18.65 -10.41
CA SER A 357 22.53 18.08 -9.23
C SER A 357 21.90 18.54 -7.92
N SER A 358 21.61 19.84 -7.81
CA SER A 358 20.95 20.40 -6.62
C SER A 358 19.52 19.89 -6.44
N GLY A 359 18.78 19.68 -7.53
CA GLY A 359 17.43 19.12 -7.49
C GLY A 359 17.42 17.65 -7.07
N LEU A 360 18.32 16.82 -7.62
CA LEU A 360 18.49 15.43 -7.19
C LEU A 360 18.91 15.32 -5.72
N GLU A 361 19.72 16.26 -5.21
CA GLU A 361 20.13 16.30 -3.80
C GLU A 361 18.96 16.62 -2.85
N LYS A 362 18.10 17.57 -3.23
CA LYS A 362 16.85 17.86 -2.50
C LYS A 362 15.88 16.68 -2.52
N LEU A 363 15.71 16.05 -3.68
CA LEU A 363 14.87 14.88 -3.84
C LEU A 363 15.39 13.71 -2.99
N THR A 364 16.71 13.47 -2.98
CA THR A 364 17.36 12.47 -2.11
C THR A 364 17.04 12.74 -0.64
N SER A 365 17.21 13.99 -0.20
CA SER A 365 16.95 14.38 1.20
C SER A 365 15.49 14.15 1.60
N THR A 366 14.56 14.43 0.69
CA THR A 366 13.13 14.24 0.93
C THR A 366 12.76 12.77 0.97
N LEU A 367 13.32 11.94 0.08
CA LEU A 367 13.12 10.49 0.10
C LEU A 367 13.64 9.84 1.39
N VAL A 368 14.81 10.27 1.89
CA VAL A 368 15.32 9.83 3.20
C VAL A 368 14.37 10.21 4.34
N MET A 369 13.82 11.43 4.31
CA MET A 369 12.85 11.88 5.33
C MET A 369 11.56 11.03 5.33
N LEU A 370 11.22 10.43 4.19
CA LEU A 370 10.06 9.56 4.00
C LEU A 370 10.37 8.08 4.25
N ASP A 371 11.55 7.74 4.76
CA ASP A 371 12.05 6.37 4.94
C ASP A 371 12.09 5.55 3.63
N LEU A 372 12.16 6.21 2.46
CA LEU A 372 12.33 5.60 1.14
C LEU A 372 13.82 5.52 0.78
N ASN A 373 14.53 4.64 1.49
CA ASN A 373 15.99 4.61 1.50
C ASN A 373 16.59 4.09 0.20
N GLN A 374 15.96 3.12 -0.47
CA GLN A 374 16.46 2.60 -1.75
C GLN A 374 16.26 3.62 -2.87
N LEU A 375 15.11 4.31 -2.89
CA LEU A 375 14.86 5.39 -3.85
C LEU A 375 15.83 6.55 -3.64
N ALA A 376 16.12 6.88 -2.37
CA ALA A 376 17.14 7.87 -2.02
C ALA A 376 18.55 7.44 -2.48
N GLU A 377 18.91 6.17 -2.31
CA GLU A 377 20.20 5.64 -2.78
C GLU A 377 20.33 5.71 -4.30
N LEU A 378 19.25 5.35 -5.03
CA LEU A 378 19.20 5.48 -6.49
C LEU A 378 19.41 6.94 -6.91
N ALA A 379 18.66 7.88 -6.33
CA ALA A 379 18.80 9.32 -6.61
C ALA A 379 20.22 9.84 -6.30
N SER A 380 20.79 9.41 -5.17
CA SER A 380 22.14 9.79 -4.74
C SER A 380 23.23 9.27 -5.68
N SER A 381 23.08 8.03 -6.17
CA SER A 381 24.02 7.42 -7.12
C SER A 381 24.07 8.20 -8.44
N GLN A 382 22.92 8.60 -8.98
CA GLN A 382 22.84 9.39 -10.21
C GLN A 382 23.37 10.81 -10.00
N ASN A 383 23.10 11.43 -8.85
CA ASN A 383 23.66 12.74 -8.52
C ASN A 383 25.20 12.71 -8.48
N THR A 384 25.78 11.61 -7.97
CA THR A 384 27.23 11.41 -7.94
C THR A 384 27.80 11.28 -9.35
N ALA A 385 27.15 10.51 -10.23
CA ALA A 385 27.53 10.41 -11.64
C ALA A 385 27.46 11.78 -12.33
N LEU A 386 26.39 12.54 -12.09
CA LEU A 386 26.19 13.85 -12.70
C LEU A 386 27.23 14.90 -12.24
N LYS A 387 27.60 14.90 -10.94
CA LYS A 387 28.70 15.72 -10.43
C LYS A 387 30.03 15.38 -11.12
N SER A 388 30.29 14.08 -11.36
CA SER A 388 31.52 13.65 -12.04
C SER A 388 31.62 14.14 -13.49
N TRP A 389 30.49 14.26 -14.21
CA TRP A 389 30.47 14.81 -15.56
C TRP A 389 30.75 16.32 -15.56
N SER A 390 30.14 17.05 -14.61
CA SER A 390 30.36 18.49 -14.44
C SER A 390 31.82 18.83 -14.11
N GLU A 391 32.49 18.02 -13.28
CA GLU A 391 33.90 18.23 -12.91
C GLU A 391 34.88 17.74 -13.99
N GLY A 392 34.50 16.70 -14.75
CA GLY A 392 35.33 16.07 -15.77
C GLY A 392 35.38 16.83 -17.11
N GLY A 393 34.51 17.82 -17.31
CA GLY A 393 34.46 18.64 -18.53
C GLY A 393 34.18 17.85 -19.82
N LYS A 394 33.64 16.63 -19.69
CA LYS A 394 33.22 15.79 -20.83
C LYS A 394 31.69 15.76 -20.88
N PRO A 395 31.08 15.97 -22.05
CA PRO A 395 29.65 15.77 -22.19
C PRO A 395 29.31 14.29 -21.89
N PRO A 396 28.19 14.03 -21.20
CA PRO A 396 27.74 12.67 -20.93
C PRO A 396 27.43 11.94 -22.24
N SER A 397 27.61 10.62 -22.24
CA SER A 397 27.14 9.77 -23.33
C SER A 397 25.62 9.63 -23.32
N GLU A 398 25.05 9.25 -24.46
CA GLU A 398 23.61 8.99 -24.60
C GLU A 398 23.12 7.92 -23.62
N GLU A 399 23.88 6.82 -23.44
CA GLU A 399 23.57 5.76 -22.46
C GLU A 399 23.55 6.27 -21.01
N GLU A 400 24.47 7.17 -20.68
CA GLU A 400 24.57 7.78 -19.34
C GLU A 400 23.38 8.72 -19.05
N LEU A 401 22.96 9.52 -20.03
CA LEU A 401 21.76 10.36 -19.91
C LEU A 401 20.50 9.51 -19.77
N ILE A 402 20.38 8.42 -20.54
CA ILE A 402 19.27 7.46 -20.44
C ILE A 402 19.22 6.82 -19.05
N SER A 403 20.36 6.50 -18.44
CA SER A 403 20.41 5.96 -17.07
C SER A 403 19.82 6.94 -16.04
N VAL A 404 20.16 8.23 -16.14
CA VAL A 404 19.62 9.27 -15.24
C VAL A 404 18.13 9.45 -15.49
N ALA A 405 17.69 9.50 -16.75
CA ALA A 405 16.28 9.57 -17.11
C ALA A 405 15.48 8.39 -16.52
N ASN A 406 15.97 7.16 -16.68
CA ASN A 406 15.34 5.97 -16.13
C ASN A 406 15.24 5.99 -14.60
N ALA A 407 16.28 6.45 -13.92
CA ALA A 407 16.24 6.59 -12.47
C ALA A 407 15.21 7.64 -12.01
N VAL A 408 15.15 8.80 -12.66
CA VAL A 408 14.16 9.86 -12.39
C VAL A 408 12.74 9.36 -12.65
N LEU A 409 12.53 8.61 -13.75
CA LEU A 409 11.25 7.99 -14.08
C LEU A 409 10.85 6.93 -13.04
N ASN A 410 11.76 6.06 -12.61
CA ASN A 410 11.45 5.06 -11.57
C ASN A 410 11.05 5.72 -10.24
N ILE A 411 11.72 6.82 -9.87
CA ILE A 411 11.38 7.59 -8.67
C ILE A 411 9.99 8.24 -8.83
N GLU A 412 9.71 8.83 -9.99
CA GLU A 412 8.39 9.41 -10.29
C GLU A 412 7.27 8.35 -10.22
N GLN A 413 7.50 7.14 -10.76
CA GLN A 413 6.55 6.04 -10.64
C GLN A 413 6.28 5.64 -9.19
N ALA A 414 7.32 5.55 -8.38
CA ALA A 414 7.17 5.27 -6.97
C ALA A 414 6.36 6.38 -6.27
N ILE A 415 6.59 7.65 -6.60
CA ILE A 415 5.83 8.78 -6.04
C ILE A 415 4.38 8.84 -6.56
N LYS A 416 4.10 8.41 -7.79
CA LYS A 416 2.71 8.25 -8.27
C LYS A 416 1.98 7.16 -7.47
N ARG A 417 2.64 6.02 -7.22
CA ARG A 417 2.09 4.93 -6.38
C ARG A 417 1.97 5.30 -4.90
N PHE A 418 2.82 6.22 -4.42
CA PHE A 418 2.82 6.76 -3.06
C PHE A 418 1.47 7.38 -2.67
N GLU A 419 0.72 7.98 -3.61
CA GLU A 419 -0.62 8.51 -3.36
C GLU A 419 -1.63 7.40 -3.02
N ASP A 420 -1.60 6.30 -3.76
CA ASP A 420 -2.57 5.21 -3.61
C ASP A 420 -2.21 4.28 -2.44
N THR A 421 -0.94 3.88 -2.32
CA THR A 421 -0.50 2.85 -1.37
C THR A 421 0.03 3.40 -0.05
N GLY A 422 0.45 4.66 -0.01
CA GLY A 422 1.20 5.25 1.11
C GLY A 422 2.66 4.75 1.20
N ILE A 423 3.35 5.16 2.26
CA ILE A 423 4.75 4.79 2.53
C ILE A 423 4.83 3.33 2.93
N THR A 424 5.31 2.48 2.03
CA THR A 424 5.46 1.04 2.25
C THR A 424 6.87 0.56 1.89
N PRO A 425 7.42 -0.45 2.58
CA PRO A 425 8.68 -1.07 2.18
C PRO A 425 8.63 -1.68 0.78
N GLU A 426 7.45 -2.14 0.33
CA GLU A 426 7.22 -2.66 -1.02
C GLU A 426 7.41 -1.58 -2.09
N LEU A 427 7.05 -0.33 -1.79
CA LEU A 427 7.30 0.82 -2.65
C LEU A 427 8.79 1.12 -2.78
N ASP A 428 9.52 1.10 -1.67
CA ASP A 428 10.98 1.31 -1.68
C ASP A 428 11.70 0.18 -2.43
N ASN A 429 11.22 -1.07 -2.30
CA ASN A 429 11.73 -2.24 -3.03
C ASN A 429 11.28 -2.32 -4.50
N SER A 430 10.37 -1.45 -4.95
CA SER A 430 9.83 -1.53 -6.32
C SER A 430 10.89 -1.27 -7.40
N ILE A 431 12.03 -0.68 -7.03
CA ILE A 431 13.21 -0.46 -7.86
C ILE A 431 13.84 -1.78 -8.36
N LEU A 432 13.72 -2.86 -7.57
CA LEU A 432 14.41 -4.13 -7.83
C LEU A 432 13.66 -5.04 -8.81
N VAL A 433 12.41 -4.71 -9.14
CA VAL A 433 11.64 -5.45 -10.13
C VAL A 433 11.72 -4.66 -11.42
N GLU A 434 12.52 -5.12 -12.39
CA GLU A 434 12.36 -4.76 -13.80
C GLU A 434 10.92 -5.12 -14.19
N GLN A 435 9.99 -4.20 -13.94
CA GLN A 435 8.64 -4.34 -14.44
C GLN A 435 8.74 -4.09 -15.93
N GLY A 436 8.53 -5.15 -16.71
CA GLY A 436 8.44 -5.05 -18.16
C GLY A 436 7.55 -3.89 -18.58
N VAL A 437 7.89 -3.27 -19.70
CA VAL A 437 7.28 -2.06 -20.27
C VAL A 437 5.73 -2.10 -20.23
N GLU A 438 5.13 -3.29 -20.29
CA GLU A 438 3.69 -3.55 -20.25
C GLU A 438 2.95 -3.04 -18.99
N ASN A 439 3.61 -2.90 -17.83
CA ASN A 439 2.98 -2.39 -16.59
C ASN A 439 3.44 -0.97 -16.19
N SER A 440 4.11 -0.26 -17.12
CA SER A 440 4.58 1.09 -16.89
C SER A 440 3.43 2.09 -17.04
N PRO A 441 3.17 2.98 -16.05
CA PRO A 441 2.19 4.06 -16.22
C PRO A 441 2.54 5.01 -17.39
N TYR A 442 3.82 5.06 -17.80
CA TYR A 442 4.25 5.83 -18.98
C TYR A 442 3.79 5.21 -20.29
N LEU A 443 3.57 3.90 -20.35
CA LEU A 443 3.02 3.30 -21.57
C LEU A 443 1.61 3.83 -21.81
N SER A 444 0.79 3.92 -20.76
CA SER A 444 -0.55 4.51 -20.85
C SER A 444 -0.51 5.99 -21.21
N GLU A 445 0.38 6.76 -20.59
CA GLU A 445 0.52 8.21 -20.85
C GLU A 445 1.05 8.48 -22.27
N ALA A 446 2.05 7.73 -22.71
CA ALA A 446 2.59 7.79 -24.07
C ALA A 446 1.53 7.38 -25.11
N MET A 447 0.73 6.35 -24.84
CA MET A 447 -0.39 5.97 -25.70
C MET A 447 -1.41 7.10 -25.85
N ILE A 448 -1.75 7.80 -24.76
CA ILE A 448 -2.66 8.96 -24.82
C ILE A 448 -2.08 10.06 -25.71
N VAL A 449 -0.82 10.46 -25.48
CA VAL A 449 -0.16 11.53 -26.27
C VAL A 449 -0.08 11.18 -27.76
N VAL A 450 0.30 9.94 -28.08
CA VAL A 450 0.39 9.47 -29.48
C VAL A 450 -0.99 9.46 -30.15
N THR A 451 -2.04 9.12 -29.40
CA THR A 451 -3.43 9.08 -29.90
C THR A 451 -3.98 10.49 -30.12
N ASP A 452 -3.71 11.44 -29.21
CA ASP A 452 -4.10 12.86 -29.34
C ASP A 452 -3.42 13.54 -30.53
N GLU A 453 -2.13 13.25 -30.76
CA GLU A 453 -1.39 13.75 -31.93
C GLU A 453 -1.97 13.18 -33.23
N ALA A 454 -2.31 11.88 -33.24
CA ALA A 454 -2.93 11.23 -34.38
C ALA A 454 -4.31 11.83 -34.72
N GLN A 455 -5.14 12.12 -33.71
CA GLN A 455 -6.43 12.78 -33.87
C GLN A 455 -6.28 14.20 -34.42
N SER A 456 -5.29 14.95 -33.90
CA SER A 456 -4.95 16.29 -34.39
C SER A 456 -4.54 16.26 -35.86
N GLY A 457 -3.77 15.24 -36.28
CA GLY A 457 -3.39 15.01 -37.68
C GLY A 457 -4.58 14.74 -38.61
N ILE A 458 -5.55 13.92 -38.18
CA ILE A 458 -6.78 13.68 -38.97
C ILE A 458 -7.64 14.95 -39.06
N THR A 459 -7.78 15.69 -37.95
CA THR A 459 -8.52 16.96 -37.93
C THR A 459 -7.92 17.98 -38.90
N LEU A 460 -6.59 18.08 -38.92
CA LEU A 460 -5.87 18.97 -39.84
C LEU A 460 -6.10 18.56 -41.30
N THR A 461 -6.12 17.26 -41.58
CA THR A 461 -6.44 16.72 -42.91
C THR A 461 -7.85 17.09 -43.37
N LYS A 462 -8.87 16.94 -42.52
CA LYS A 462 -10.26 17.35 -42.85
C LYS A 462 -10.37 18.84 -43.14
N ARG A 463 -9.69 19.67 -42.35
CA ARG A 463 -9.65 21.14 -42.56
C ARG A 463 -8.99 21.48 -43.89
N ALA A 464 -7.89 20.81 -44.25
CA ALA A 464 -7.22 20.99 -45.53
C ALA A 464 -8.11 20.63 -46.72
N ILE A 465 -8.86 19.51 -46.63
CA ILE A 465 -9.83 19.10 -47.66
C ILE A 465 -10.99 20.11 -47.77
N THR A 466 -11.50 20.60 -46.64
CA THR A 466 -12.56 21.62 -46.63
C THR A 466 -12.07 22.92 -47.29
N ALA A 467 -10.87 23.39 -46.92
CA ALA A 467 -10.26 24.58 -47.51
C ALA A 467 -10.00 24.40 -49.02
N PHE A 468 -9.61 23.21 -49.46
CA PHE A 468 -9.46 22.86 -50.88
C PHE A 468 -10.79 23.00 -51.65
N VAL A 469 -11.91 22.55 -51.07
CA VAL A 469 -13.24 22.69 -51.68
C VAL A 469 -13.71 24.15 -51.71
N GLU A 470 -13.50 24.90 -50.62
CA GLU A 470 -13.93 26.31 -50.49
C GLU A 470 -13.10 27.29 -51.35
N SER A 471 -11.84 26.96 -51.64
CA SER A 471 -10.91 27.79 -52.41
C SER A 471 -11.02 27.62 -53.93
N ASN A 472 -12.12 27.07 -54.43
CA ASN A 472 -12.27 26.66 -55.83
C ASN A 472 -11.20 25.65 -56.30
N TRP A 473 -10.93 24.61 -55.51
CA TRP A 473 -10.05 23.49 -55.87
C TRP A 473 -8.56 23.85 -55.92
N ASP A 474 -8.10 24.77 -55.06
CA ASP A 474 -6.67 25.11 -54.96
C ASP A 474 -5.89 24.01 -54.24
N LYS A 475 -5.14 23.23 -55.03
CA LYS A 475 -4.30 22.11 -54.56
C LYS A 475 -3.24 22.53 -53.55
N MET A 476 -2.89 23.81 -53.43
CA MET A 476 -1.93 24.30 -52.43
C MET A 476 -2.34 23.96 -50.99
N HIS A 477 -3.66 23.87 -50.72
CA HIS A 477 -4.18 23.49 -49.41
C HIS A 477 -3.92 22.01 -49.05
N LEU A 478 -3.67 21.15 -50.04
CA LEU A 478 -3.44 19.71 -49.84
C LEU A 478 -1.97 19.33 -49.69
N ALA A 479 -1.03 20.28 -49.84
CA ALA A 479 0.41 20.01 -49.93
C ALA A 479 0.99 19.22 -48.74
N ASN A 480 0.44 19.43 -47.53
CA ASN A 480 0.91 18.77 -46.30
C ASN A 480 0.03 17.57 -45.88
N VAL A 481 -1.05 17.27 -46.61
CA VAL A 481 -1.99 16.23 -46.18
C VAL A 481 -1.33 14.84 -46.19
N ASN A 482 -0.55 14.53 -47.23
CA ASN A 482 0.12 13.23 -47.32
C ASN A 482 1.19 13.04 -46.23
N THR A 483 1.95 14.09 -45.90
CA THR A 483 2.93 14.04 -44.81
C THR A 483 2.25 13.88 -43.45
N THR A 484 1.14 14.59 -43.20
CA THR A 484 0.35 14.44 -41.98
C THR A 484 -0.22 13.03 -41.84
N LEU A 485 -0.88 12.48 -42.88
CA LEU A 485 -1.45 11.12 -42.81
C LEU A 485 -0.39 10.04 -42.65
N ASN A 486 0.79 10.19 -43.26
CA ASN A 486 1.91 9.27 -43.05
C ASN A 486 2.44 9.31 -41.61
N ALA A 487 2.45 10.47 -40.96
CA ALA A 487 2.78 10.58 -39.54
C ALA A 487 1.74 9.86 -38.66
N VAL A 488 0.45 10.07 -38.91
CA VAL A 488 -0.65 9.37 -38.22
C VAL A 488 -0.53 7.85 -38.42
N ARG A 489 -0.23 7.38 -39.64
CA ARG A 489 0.02 5.97 -39.94
C ARG A 489 1.18 5.41 -39.10
N GLY A 490 2.29 6.13 -39.01
CA GLY A 490 3.46 5.74 -38.21
C GLY A 490 3.10 5.61 -36.73
N SER A 491 2.36 6.58 -36.18
CA SER A 491 1.86 6.55 -34.80
C SER A 491 1.02 5.31 -34.51
N MET A 492 0.05 4.98 -35.38
CA MET A 492 -0.81 3.81 -35.19
C MET A 492 -0.05 2.48 -35.31
N PHE A 493 0.99 2.43 -36.14
CA PHE A 493 1.87 1.26 -36.23
C PHE A 493 2.66 1.03 -34.93
N ILE A 494 3.16 2.11 -34.30
CA ILE A 494 3.90 2.05 -33.02
C ILE A 494 3.00 1.56 -31.88
N VAL A 495 1.73 1.98 -31.86
CA VAL A 495 0.73 1.55 -30.87
C VAL A 495 0.29 0.09 -31.07
N GLY A 496 0.65 -0.53 -32.21
CA GLY A 496 0.30 -1.92 -32.54
C GLY A 496 -1.00 -2.07 -33.32
N GLU A 497 -1.65 -0.97 -33.73
CA GLU A 497 -2.89 -0.94 -34.50
C GLU A 497 -2.62 -1.04 -36.01
N GLY A 498 -2.11 -2.19 -36.44
CA GLY A 498 -1.70 -2.41 -37.83
C GLY A 498 -2.83 -2.25 -38.88
N ARG A 499 -4.06 -2.63 -38.54
CA ARG A 499 -5.22 -2.49 -39.45
C ARG A 499 -5.58 -1.03 -39.70
N LEU A 500 -5.61 -0.24 -38.63
CA LEU A 500 -5.85 1.20 -38.71
C LEU A 500 -4.76 1.92 -39.50
N ALA A 501 -3.49 1.54 -39.28
CA ALA A 501 -2.37 2.07 -40.06
C ALA A 501 -2.50 1.77 -41.57
N ALA A 502 -3.01 0.58 -41.93
CA ALA A 502 -3.28 0.22 -43.32
C ALA A 502 -4.44 1.05 -43.91
N ALA A 503 -5.52 1.26 -43.16
CA ALA A 503 -6.65 2.08 -43.59
C ALA A 503 -6.26 3.56 -43.80
N ILE A 504 -5.42 4.13 -42.92
CA ILE A 504 -4.87 5.48 -43.08
C ILE A 504 -3.98 5.56 -44.33
N SER A 505 -3.19 4.52 -44.60
CA SER A 505 -2.37 4.44 -45.82
C SER A 505 -3.25 4.50 -47.08
N ALA A 506 -4.29 3.66 -47.15
CA ALA A 506 -5.21 3.63 -48.28
C ALA A 506 -5.96 4.97 -48.47
N CYS A 507 -6.29 5.64 -47.36
CA CYS A 507 -6.88 6.99 -47.40
C CYS A 507 -5.90 8.04 -47.95
N ALA A 508 -4.61 7.96 -47.58
CA ALA A 508 -3.57 8.84 -48.11
C ALA A 508 -3.39 8.64 -49.63
N ASP A 509 -3.32 7.40 -50.08
CA ASP A 509 -3.23 7.04 -51.50
C ASP A 509 -4.44 7.56 -52.30
N CYS A 510 -5.66 7.46 -51.72
CA CYS A 510 -6.86 8.01 -52.34
C CYS A 510 -6.80 9.53 -52.51
N ILE A 511 -6.33 10.26 -51.49
CA ILE A 511 -6.20 11.72 -51.54
C ILE A 511 -5.14 12.13 -52.56
N GLU A 512 -4.01 11.42 -52.60
CA GLU A 512 -2.94 11.68 -53.56
C GLU A 512 -3.42 11.50 -55.01
N ASN A 513 -4.03 10.37 -55.32
CA ASN A 513 -4.44 10.05 -56.68
C ASN A 513 -5.68 10.84 -57.16
N GLU A 514 -6.71 10.98 -56.32
CA GLU A 514 -7.98 11.61 -56.73
C GLU A 514 -8.01 13.14 -56.57
N LEU A 515 -7.27 13.70 -55.60
CA LEU A 515 -7.31 15.15 -55.31
C LEU A 515 -6.04 15.90 -55.78
N LEU A 516 -4.86 15.27 -55.74
CA LEU A 516 -3.59 15.92 -56.08
C LEU A 516 -3.13 15.62 -57.52
N GLU A 517 -3.09 14.35 -57.94
CA GLU A 517 -2.57 13.98 -59.27
C GLU A 517 -3.56 14.21 -60.41
N LYS A 518 -4.85 13.94 -60.19
CA LYS A 518 -5.89 14.13 -61.21
C LYS A 518 -6.06 15.62 -61.56
N GLU A 519 -6.06 15.96 -62.85
CA GLU A 519 -6.32 17.35 -63.30
C GLU A 519 -7.82 17.69 -63.37
N SER A 520 -8.69 16.69 -63.42
CA SER A 520 -10.14 16.89 -63.39
C SER A 520 -10.65 17.17 -61.98
N ARG A 521 -11.73 17.95 -61.87
CA ARG A 521 -12.43 18.16 -60.61
C ARG A 521 -12.84 16.81 -59.98
N PRO A 522 -12.62 16.60 -58.67
CA PRO A 522 -13.06 15.39 -57.97
C PRO A 522 -14.58 15.25 -58.01
N ASP A 523 -15.05 14.01 -58.08
CA ASP A 523 -16.48 13.71 -57.98
C ASP A 523 -16.98 13.98 -56.56
N GLU A 524 -18.15 14.59 -56.44
CA GLU A 524 -18.76 14.97 -55.15
C GLU A 524 -18.98 13.74 -54.26
N SER A 525 -19.32 12.59 -54.86
CA SER A 525 -19.45 11.32 -54.16
C SER A 525 -18.14 10.83 -53.52
N VAL A 526 -16.99 11.12 -54.14
CA VAL A 526 -15.67 10.72 -53.59
C VAL A 526 -15.32 11.59 -52.38
N LEU A 527 -15.68 12.88 -52.41
CA LEU A 527 -15.47 13.79 -51.28
C LEU A 527 -16.34 13.45 -50.09
N ASP A 528 -17.62 13.14 -50.32
CA ASP A 528 -18.54 12.69 -49.28
C ASP A 528 -18.02 11.40 -48.62
N THR A 529 -17.59 10.43 -49.44
CA THR A 529 -17.03 9.17 -48.94
C THR A 529 -15.73 9.39 -48.15
N LEU A 530 -14.85 10.28 -48.60
CA LEU A 530 -13.62 10.65 -47.88
C LEU A 530 -13.91 11.31 -46.52
N ALA A 531 -14.94 12.15 -46.44
CA ALA A 531 -15.38 12.75 -45.18
C ALA A 531 -15.87 11.69 -44.19
N ASP A 532 -16.63 10.70 -44.66
CA ASP A 532 -17.11 9.58 -43.85
C ASP A 532 -15.95 8.68 -43.38
N ILE A 533 -14.97 8.40 -44.25
CA ILE A 533 -13.76 7.63 -43.90
C ILE A 533 -12.98 8.36 -42.80
N LEU A 534 -12.62 9.63 -43.01
CA LEU A 534 -11.83 10.38 -42.04
C LEU A 534 -12.57 10.56 -40.70
N THR A 535 -13.90 10.60 -40.72
CA THR A 535 -14.73 10.66 -39.50
C THR A 535 -14.76 9.32 -38.77
N SER A 536 -14.89 8.23 -39.50
CA SER A 536 -14.85 6.89 -38.92
C SER A 536 -13.47 6.57 -38.32
N LEU A 537 -12.38 6.98 -38.99
CA LEU A 537 -11.02 6.83 -38.47
C LEU A 537 -10.76 7.71 -37.25
N GLU A 538 -11.24 8.96 -37.23
CA GLU A 538 -11.12 9.85 -36.07
C GLU A 538 -11.83 9.28 -34.84
N TYR A 539 -13.09 8.84 -35.00
CA TYR A 539 -13.85 8.22 -33.91
C TYR A 539 -13.22 6.91 -33.44
N TYR A 540 -12.69 6.09 -34.35
CA TYR A 540 -12.00 4.87 -33.95
C TYR A 540 -10.75 5.15 -33.11
N ILE A 541 -9.96 6.16 -33.49
CA ILE A 541 -8.80 6.64 -32.70
C ILE A 541 -9.23 7.13 -31.32
N GLU A 542 -10.34 7.85 -31.21
CA GLU A 542 -10.90 8.28 -29.92
C GLU A 542 -11.27 7.08 -29.02
N THR A 543 -11.79 5.99 -29.60
CA THR A 543 -12.10 4.77 -28.83
C THR A 543 -10.87 3.99 -28.35
N ILE A 544 -9.68 4.23 -28.92
CA ILE A 544 -8.42 3.63 -28.44
C ILE A 544 -7.93 4.35 -27.17
N SER A 545 -8.20 5.66 -27.05
CA SER A 545 -7.86 6.50 -25.88
C SER A 545 -8.85 6.32 -24.72
N GLY A 546 -10.13 6.11 -25.03
CA GLY A 546 -11.18 5.90 -24.02
C GLY A 546 -11.15 4.51 -23.39
N ARG A 547 -11.44 4.41 -22.08
CA ARG A 547 -11.69 3.11 -21.38
C ARG A 547 -12.99 2.40 -21.83
N GLU A 548 -13.57 2.82 -22.96
CA GLU A 548 -14.76 2.20 -23.55
C GLU A 548 -14.34 1.03 -24.45
N SER A 549 -15.25 0.08 -24.69
CA SER A 549 -14.98 -1.04 -25.58
C SER A 549 -14.64 -0.54 -26.98
N VAL A 550 -13.42 -0.83 -27.47
CA VAL A 550 -12.97 -0.50 -28.83
C VAL A 550 -14.04 -0.93 -29.84
N ASN A 551 -14.61 0.04 -30.56
CA ASN A 551 -15.70 -0.21 -31.48
C ASN A 551 -15.15 -0.60 -32.85
N THR A 552 -14.92 -1.90 -33.04
CA THR A 552 -14.36 -2.47 -34.28
C THR A 552 -15.23 -2.24 -35.51
N ASP A 553 -16.51 -1.93 -35.34
CA ASP A 553 -17.45 -1.72 -36.44
C ASP A 553 -17.15 -0.39 -37.17
N LEU A 554 -16.59 0.61 -36.49
CA LEU A 554 -16.19 1.89 -37.10
C LEU A 554 -15.01 1.72 -38.06
N LEU A 555 -14.04 0.89 -37.69
CA LEU A 555 -12.91 0.58 -38.56
C LEU A 555 -13.37 -0.23 -39.78
N ALA A 556 -14.28 -1.20 -39.58
CA ALA A 556 -14.86 -1.97 -40.67
C ALA A 556 -15.65 -1.08 -41.66
N LEU A 557 -16.39 -0.09 -41.15
CA LEU A 557 -17.08 0.90 -41.97
C LEU A 557 -16.11 1.73 -42.81
N ALA A 558 -15.00 2.19 -42.22
CA ALA A 558 -13.97 2.93 -42.95
C ALA A 558 -13.32 2.07 -44.06
N GLU A 559 -13.02 0.81 -43.77
CA GLU A 559 -12.47 -0.17 -44.75
C GLU A 559 -13.47 -0.44 -45.90
N GLU A 560 -14.76 -0.56 -45.62
CA GLU A 560 -15.80 -0.78 -46.64
C GLU A 560 -16.01 0.47 -47.52
N SER A 561 -16.02 1.66 -46.91
CA SER A 561 -16.08 2.94 -47.63
C SER A 561 -14.87 3.13 -48.55
N LEU A 562 -13.65 2.83 -48.08
CA LEU A 562 -12.42 2.85 -48.89
C LEU A 562 -12.49 1.88 -50.07
N LYS A 563 -13.05 0.68 -49.85
CA LYS A 563 -13.28 -0.30 -50.92
C LYS A 563 -14.30 0.19 -51.96
N SER A 564 -15.32 0.93 -51.55
CA SER A 564 -16.35 1.46 -52.45
C SER A 564 -15.80 2.44 -53.50
N ILE A 565 -14.69 3.11 -53.17
CA ILE A 565 -13.96 4.05 -54.04
C ILE A 565 -12.69 3.43 -54.67
N ASN A 566 -12.57 2.10 -54.70
CA ASN A 566 -11.45 1.33 -55.28
C ASN A 566 -10.10 1.41 -54.55
N TYR A 567 -10.08 1.74 -53.25
CA TYR A 567 -8.86 1.73 -52.42
C TYR A 567 -8.95 0.69 -51.30
N PRO A 568 -8.90 -0.63 -51.60
CA PRO A 568 -9.03 -1.67 -50.58
C PRO A 568 -7.85 -1.70 -49.61
N VAL A 569 -8.14 -1.86 -48.32
CA VAL A 569 -7.15 -2.04 -47.26
C VAL A 569 -6.60 -3.47 -47.31
N SER A 570 -5.27 -3.62 -47.32
CA SER A 570 -4.56 -4.91 -47.46
C SER A 570 -4.10 -5.50 -46.14
#